data_AF-A0A9E3IGJ3-F1
#
_entry.id   AF-A0A9E3IGJ3-F1
#
_cell.length_a   1.000
_cell.length_b   1.000
_cell.length_c   1.000
_cell.angle_alpha   90.00
_cell.angle_beta   90.00
_cell.angle_gamma   90.00
#
_symmetry.space_group_name_H-M   'P 1'
#
loop_
_entity.id
_entity.type
_entity.pdbx_description
1 polymer ?
#
loop_
_entity_poly.entity_id
_entity_poly.type
_entity_poly.pdbx_seq_one_letter_code
_entity_poly.pdbx_strand_id
1 'polypeptide(L)'
;MGKGQEGVEAGERADARPGDGTRPPVGGVGRSRCRALGLLPIAALVGTLLSGCHTTTQGDPHHAALLPPGLLSAGLALHHLNIASGLYVRRSEVDDDLVMSRQEALAGLGTRGDSLTWLGHSTVLLRLGGVTILTDPVFPVGFSLESPLPHRHVLAPIGLDDLPPIDVVLLSHGDYDHLHTPTLKALATRFPKARIVLPNGLESYGEKAGFTTVEHPLHGETVVAGRAMLTAFPAVHGTRRNLLAKLDGDAYVWDIRLAGRSALFVGDSAHGPVFGEIGRKRGPYDLALVPIGAFEPSPLVADMHSTPEDAALILAELRATLGIGIHWGTFALSPEPLRDPADRFLAASDGNHRARVLRIGETLAITGRGN
;
A
#
# COMPACT_ATOMS: atom_id res chain seq x y z
N MET A 1 35.83 -37.62 -51.67
CA MET A 1 35.07 -36.90 -52.72
C MET A 1 34.58 -35.60 -52.06
N GLY A 2 34.98 -34.39 -52.41
CA GLY A 2 35.71 -33.88 -53.56
C GLY A 2 35.09 -32.53 -53.91
N LYS A 3 35.84 -31.44 -53.70
CA LYS A 3 35.72 -30.07 -54.28
C LYS A 3 34.51 -29.24 -53.83
N GLY A 4 34.57 -27.92 -53.70
CA GLY A 4 35.54 -26.85 -53.99
C GLY A 4 34.83 -25.51 -53.67
N GLN A 5 35.48 -24.52 -53.04
CA GLN A 5 36.22 -23.40 -53.70
C GLN A 5 35.24 -22.46 -54.45
N GLU A 6 35.15 -21.14 -54.25
CA GLU A 6 36.11 -20.00 -54.29
C GLU A 6 35.40 -18.77 -53.67
N GLY A 7 35.95 -17.61 -53.30
CA GLY A 7 37.28 -16.95 -53.32
C GLY A 7 37.09 -15.60 -52.55
N VAL A 8 38.03 -15.13 -51.70
CA VAL A 8 39.26 -14.33 -51.99
C VAL A 8 38.89 -12.92 -52.51
N GLU A 9 39.32 -11.78 -51.94
CA GLU A 9 40.68 -11.25 -51.68
C GLU A 9 40.54 -9.97 -50.79
N ALA A 10 41.28 -9.75 -49.67
CA ALA A 10 42.64 -9.18 -49.51
C ALA A 10 42.85 -7.80 -50.18
N GLY A 11 43.51 -6.78 -49.63
CA GLY A 11 44.38 -6.58 -48.45
C GLY A 11 44.40 -5.07 -48.09
N GLU A 12 45.36 -4.43 -47.43
CA GLU A 12 46.63 -4.79 -46.81
C GLU A 12 47.05 -3.63 -45.88
N ARG A 13 47.91 -3.99 -44.91
CA ARG A 13 48.73 -3.28 -43.90
C ARG A 13 49.39 -1.95 -44.38
N ALA A 14 50.07 -1.08 -43.62
CA ALA A 14 50.79 -1.06 -42.34
C ALA A 14 51.01 0.44 -41.95
N ASP A 15 50.95 0.87 -40.68
CA ASP A 15 52.05 1.05 -39.70
C ASP A 15 53.10 2.16 -39.99
N ALA A 16 53.21 3.16 -39.10
CA ALA A 16 54.46 3.83 -38.64
C ALA A 16 54.19 5.15 -37.84
N ARG A 17 54.91 5.30 -36.72
CA ARG A 17 54.96 6.45 -35.76
C ARG A 17 56.02 7.52 -36.21
N PRO A 18 56.55 8.41 -35.32
CA PRO A 18 55.99 9.64 -34.70
C PRO A 18 56.90 10.88 -34.97
N GLY A 19 56.53 12.09 -34.49
CA GLY A 19 57.51 13.16 -34.28
C GLY A 19 56.93 14.54 -33.94
N ASP A 20 57.38 15.06 -32.79
CA ASP A 20 57.77 16.46 -32.46
C ASP A 20 56.78 17.61 -32.81
N GLY A 21 56.40 18.57 -31.98
CA GLY A 21 56.92 19.16 -30.74
C GLY A 21 56.50 20.65 -30.79
N THR A 22 56.08 21.23 -29.66
CA THR A 22 56.11 22.68 -29.27
C THR A 22 55.00 23.03 -28.26
N ARG A 23 55.41 23.42 -27.04
CA ARG A 23 54.74 24.39 -26.13
C ARG A 23 55.22 25.81 -26.55
N PRO A 24 54.62 26.98 -26.17
CA PRO A 24 53.91 27.33 -24.91
C PRO A 24 52.74 28.35 -25.17
N PRO A 25 52.25 29.25 -24.25
CA PRO A 25 52.41 29.39 -22.80
C PRO A 25 51.10 29.44 -21.97
N VAL A 26 51.31 29.41 -20.66
CA VAL A 26 50.35 29.59 -19.55
C VAL A 26 49.82 31.03 -19.51
N GLY A 27 48.50 31.20 -19.34
CA GLY A 27 47.86 32.50 -19.16
C GLY A 27 46.62 32.44 -18.26
N GLY A 28 46.75 32.98 -17.04
CA GLY A 28 45.72 33.66 -16.25
C GLY A 28 44.35 32.99 -16.04
N VAL A 29 44.17 32.34 -14.87
CA VAL A 29 42.82 32.08 -14.33
C VAL A 29 42.25 33.39 -13.76
N GLY A 30 41.49 34.10 -14.58
CA GLY A 30 40.61 35.18 -14.14
C GLY A 30 39.40 34.61 -13.39
N ARG A 31 39.28 34.94 -12.10
CA ARG A 31 38.08 34.66 -11.29
C ARG A 31 36.92 35.52 -11.78
N SER A 32 36.08 34.99 -12.66
CA SER A 32 34.79 35.57 -12.98
C SER A 32 33.78 35.26 -11.87
N ARG A 33 33.43 36.29 -11.10
CA ARG A 33 32.35 36.27 -10.11
C ARG A 33 31.00 36.13 -10.84
N CYS A 34 30.48 34.91 -10.94
CA CYS A 34 29.04 34.72 -11.16
C CYS A 34 28.31 35.10 -9.86
N ARG A 35 27.49 36.15 -9.93
CA ARG A 35 26.58 36.57 -8.87
C ARG A 35 25.62 35.42 -8.58
N ALA A 36 25.65 34.91 -7.36
CA ALA A 36 24.57 34.10 -6.82
C ALA A 36 23.30 34.97 -6.78
N LEU A 37 22.28 34.61 -7.57
CA LEU A 37 20.91 35.05 -7.26
C LEU A 37 20.53 34.35 -5.97
N GLY A 38 20.39 35.13 -4.90
CA GLY A 38 19.88 34.63 -3.63
C GLY A 38 18.45 34.14 -3.80
N LEU A 39 18.24 32.85 -3.51
CA LEU A 39 16.95 32.32 -3.12
C LEU A 39 16.57 32.96 -1.78
N LEU A 40 15.72 33.99 -1.82
CA LEU A 40 14.97 34.41 -0.63
C LEU A 40 14.00 33.28 -0.24
N PRO A 41 13.84 32.99 1.06
CA PRO A 41 12.89 31.99 1.50
C PRO A 41 11.47 32.55 1.37
N ILE A 42 10.63 31.89 0.57
CA ILE A 42 9.17 32.06 0.62
C ILE A 42 8.69 31.36 1.90
N ALA A 43 8.97 31.96 3.05
CA ALA A 43 8.53 31.50 4.37
C ALA A 43 7.74 32.58 5.13
N ALA A 44 7.34 33.67 4.47
CA ALA A 44 6.63 34.78 5.09
C ALA A 44 5.45 35.22 4.22
N LEU A 45 4.45 34.34 4.04
CA LEU A 45 3.09 34.78 3.68
C LEU A 45 2.00 33.74 4.04
N VAL A 46 2.03 33.18 5.26
CA VAL A 46 0.85 32.49 5.84
C VAL A 46 0.78 32.84 7.32
N GLY A 47 0.44 34.11 7.59
CA GLY A 47 0.43 34.65 8.94
C GLY A 47 -0.65 35.69 9.11
N THR A 48 -1.90 35.31 8.86
CA THR A 48 -3.12 35.98 9.34
C THR A 48 -4.32 35.17 8.84
N LEU A 49 -4.81 34.24 9.66
CA LEU A 49 -6.19 33.76 9.78
C LEU A 49 -6.22 32.69 10.92
N LEU A 50 -5.65 33.03 12.08
CA LEU A 50 -5.69 32.23 13.30
C LEU A 50 -6.38 33.04 14.41
N SER A 51 -7.70 33.17 14.29
CA SER A 51 -8.57 33.59 15.40
C SER A 51 -9.89 32.84 15.30
N GLY A 52 -9.88 31.57 15.70
CA GLY A 52 -11.07 30.85 16.09
C GLY A 52 -10.97 30.58 17.59
N CYS A 53 -11.75 31.29 18.40
CA CYS A 53 -11.81 31.09 19.84
C CYS A 53 -12.21 29.63 20.15
N HIS A 54 -11.51 28.97 21.09
CA HIS A 54 -11.91 27.69 21.64
C HIS A 54 -12.20 27.83 23.14
N THR A 55 -13.41 27.41 23.52
CA THR A 55 -13.78 27.05 24.88
C THR A 55 -13.33 25.62 25.15
N THR A 56 -12.52 25.44 26.19
CA THR A 56 -12.01 24.14 26.64
C THR A 56 -13.09 23.33 27.37
N THR A 57 -13.29 22.08 26.97
CA THR A 57 -13.91 21.05 27.79
C THR A 57 -12.88 19.96 28.08
N GLN A 58 -12.66 19.66 29.36
CA GLN A 58 -11.81 18.56 29.83
C GLN A 58 -12.43 17.20 29.48
N GLY A 59 -11.62 16.25 29.01
CA GLY A 59 -11.98 14.82 28.96
C GLY A 59 -11.00 13.94 28.17
N ASP A 60 -10.52 12.87 28.84
CA ASP A 60 -9.84 11.65 28.36
C ASP A 60 -8.35 11.70 27.92
N PRO A 61 -7.44 10.83 28.44
CA PRO A 61 -6.01 10.83 28.09
C PRO A 61 -5.67 10.17 26.75
N HIS A 62 -6.65 9.62 26.01
CA HIS A 62 -6.42 8.95 24.73
C HIS A 62 -6.64 9.83 23.49
N HIS A 63 -7.06 11.09 23.65
CA HIS A 63 -7.11 12.02 22.54
C HIS A 63 -5.82 12.83 22.48
N ALA A 64 -4.97 12.51 21.50
CA ALA A 64 -3.91 13.41 21.06
C ALA A 64 -4.56 14.78 20.79
N ALA A 65 -4.02 15.84 21.39
CA ALA A 65 -4.54 17.19 21.22
C ALA A 65 -4.55 17.55 19.73
N LEU A 66 -5.75 17.57 19.12
CA LEU A 66 -5.93 17.87 17.71
C LEU A 66 -5.43 19.29 17.43
N LEU A 67 -4.61 19.43 16.38
CA LEU A 67 -4.09 20.72 15.97
C LEU A 67 -5.23 21.64 15.49
N PRO A 68 -5.09 22.98 15.64
CA PRO A 68 -5.99 23.93 15.00
C PRO A 68 -6.12 23.66 13.48
N PRO A 69 -7.31 23.82 12.86
CA PRO A 69 -7.56 23.38 11.48
C PRO A 69 -6.56 23.88 10.43
N GLY A 70 -6.08 25.12 10.58
CA GLY A 70 -5.09 25.71 9.67
C GLY A 70 -3.70 25.07 9.78
N LEU A 71 -3.30 24.66 10.99
CA LEU A 71 -2.03 23.96 11.23
C LEU A 71 -2.11 22.49 10.78
N LEU A 72 -3.25 21.84 11.03
CA LEU A 72 -3.52 20.48 10.54
C LEU A 72 -3.40 20.43 9.00
N SER A 73 -4.06 21.35 8.30
CA SER A 73 -4.02 21.43 6.83
C SER A 73 -2.61 21.65 6.28
N ALA A 74 -1.85 22.58 6.87
CA ALA A 74 -0.46 22.84 6.44
C ALA A 74 0.47 21.66 6.75
N GLY A 75 0.30 21.03 7.91
CA GLY A 75 1.04 19.83 8.31
C GLY A 75 0.78 18.66 7.37
N LEU A 76 -0.49 18.40 7.04
CA LEU A 76 -0.87 17.37 6.07
C LEU A 76 -0.27 17.62 4.70
N ALA A 77 -0.30 18.87 4.19
CA ALA A 77 0.31 19.20 2.91
C ALA A 77 1.82 18.93 2.89
N LEU A 78 2.54 19.29 3.96
CA LEU A 78 3.96 19.01 4.11
C LEU A 78 4.23 17.49 4.20
N HIS A 79 3.40 16.77 4.95
CA HIS A 79 3.50 15.32 5.08
C HIS A 79 3.36 14.62 3.72
N HIS A 80 2.35 14.97 2.92
CA HIS A 80 2.19 14.43 1.56
C HIS A 80 3.36 14.82 0.64
N LEU A 81 3.89 16.04 0.77
CA LEU A 81 5.08 16.45 0.02
C LEU A 81 6.31 15.60 0.39
N ASN A 82 6.47 15.24 1.66
CA ASN A 82 7.55 14.37 2.11
C ASN A 82 7.41 12.95 1.53
N ILE A 83 6.19 12.41 1.47
CA ILE A 83 5.90 11.13 0.79
C ILE A 83 6.29 11.23 -0.70
N ALA A 84 5.78 12.24 -1.40
CA ALA A 84 5.97 12.41 -2.84
C ALA A 84 7.43 12.69 -3.24
N SER A 85 8.16 13.42 -2.40
CA SER A 85 9.60 13.70 -2.59
C SER A 85 10.50 12.53 -2.18
N GLY A 86 9.94 11.49 -1.56
CA GLY A 86 10.71 10.38 -1.03
C GLY A 86 11.57 10.78 0.17
N LEU A 87 11.20 11.82 0.93
CA LEU A 87 11.97 12.25 2.10
C LEU A 87 11.93 11.20 3.24
N TYR A 88 10.86 10.41 3.31
CA TYR A 88 10.76 9.28 4.22
C TYR A 88 11.50 8.03 3.73
N VAL A 89 12.14 8.07 2.55
CA VAL A 89 12.83 6.91 1.99
C VAL A 89 14.10 6.59 2.79
N ARG A 90 14.07 5.49 3.54
CA ARG A 90 15.25 4.96 4.26
C ARG A 90 15.68 3.60 3.71
N ARG A 91 16.55 3.61 2.69
CA ARG A 91 17.08 2.38 2.04
C ARG A 91 17.80 1.42 3.00
N SER A 92 18.31 1.91 4.11
CA SER A 92 19.03 1.11 5.12
C SER A 92 18.13 0.34 6.08
N GLU A 93 16.82 0.58 6.07
CA GLU A 93 15.86 -0.07 6.99
C GLU A 93 15.16 -1.29 6.38
N VAL A 94 15.43 -1.60 5.10
CA VAL A 94 14.97 -2.85 4.50
C VAL A 94 15.84 -3.96 5.09
N ASP A 95 15.32 -4.61 6.11
CA ASP A 95 15.93 -5.77 6.74
C ASP A 95 15.82 -6.98 5.79
N ASP A 96 16.94 -7.69 5.66
CA ASP A 96 17.11 -8.83 4.73
C ASP A 96 16.07 -9.94 4.94
N ASP A 97 15.46 -10.03 6.13
CA ASP A 97 14.43 -11.02 6.46
C ASP A 97 12.99 -10.53 6.20
N LEU A 98 12.75 -9.31 5.76
CA LEU A 98 11.37 -8.82 5.52
C LEU A 98 10.71 -9.47 4.30
N VAL A 99 11.51 -9.91 3.32
CA VAL A 99 11.03 -10.44 2.03
C VAL A 99 11.41 -11.90 1.90
N MET A 100 10.44 -12.75 1.56
CA MET A 100 10.73 -14.14 1.24
C MET A 100 11.48 -14.25 -0.08
N SER A 101 12.27 -15.31 -0.24
CA SER A 101 12.82 -15.61 -1.55
C SER A 101 11.69 -15.93 -2.54
N ARG A 102 11.92 -15.65 -3.82
CA ARG A 102 10.96 -16.00 -4.90
C ARG A 102 10.61 -17.47 -4.91
N GLN A 103 11.58 -18.35 -4.67
CA GLN A 103 11.35 -19.80 -4.64
C GLN A 103 10.39 -20.18 -3.51
N GLU A 104 10.58 -19.65 -2.31
CA GLU A 104 9.71 -19.96 -1.18
C GLU A 104 8.31 -19.34 -1.35
N ALA A 105 8.22 -18.11 -1.87
CA ALA A 105 6.94 -17.46 -2.14
C ALA A 105 6.12 -18.22 -3.20
N LEU A 106 6.76 -18.70 -4.28
CA LEU A 106 6.12 -19.55 -5.29
C LEU A 106 5.68 -20.89 -4.70
N ALA A 107 6.48 -21.51 -3.81
CA ALA A 107 6.09 -22.71 -3.10
C ALA A 107 4.87 -22.47 -2.19
N GLY A 108 4.82 -21.30 -1.54
CA GLY A 108 3.69 -20.85 -0.72
C GLY A 108 2.37 -20.80 -1.49
N LEU A 109 2.36 -20.30 -2.73
CA LEU A 109 1.17 -20.31 -3.60
C LEU A 109 0.62 -21.72 -3.86
N GLY A 110 1.48 -22.74 -3.77
CA GLY A 110 1.13 -24.17 -3.89
C GLY A 110 0.48 -24.79 -2.64
N THR A 111 0.35 -24.04 -1.54
CA THR A 111 -0.38 -24.46 -0.34
C THR A 111 -1.75 -25.01 -0.73
N ARG A 112 -2.27 -26.05 -0.07
CA ARG A 112 -3.61 -26.60 -0.33
C ARG A 112 -4.62 -26.07 0.69
N GLY A 113 -5.88 -25.91 0.27
CA GLY A 113 -6.97 -25.47 1.13
C GLY A 113 -6.98 -23.96 1.39
N ASP A 114 -7.54 -23.55 2.51
CA ASP A 114 -7.65 -22.13 2.87
C ASP A 114 -6.25 -21.58 3.22
N SER A 115 -5.91 -20.41 2.67
CA SER A 115 -4.61 -19.79 2.88
C SER A 115 -4.66 -18.29 2.64
N LEU A 116 -3.67 -17.59 3.18
CA LEU A 116 -3.43 -16.18 2.96
C LEU A 116 -1.97 -15.99 2.54
N THR A 117 -1.72 -15.27 1.46
CA THR A 117 -0.37 -14.81 1.09
C THR A 117 -0.31 -13.29 1.18
N TRP A 118 0.62 -12.76 1.97
CA TRP A 118 0.83 -11.32 2.04
C TRP A 118 1.79 -10.88 0.94
N LEU A 119 1.35 -9.98 0.06
CA LEU A 119 2.14 -9.48 -1.08
C LEU A 119 2.69 -8.07 -0.83
N GLY A 120 2.69 -7.65 0.42
CA GLY A 120 3.10 -6.33 0.85
C GLY A 120 1.93 -5.34 0.89
N HIS A 121 2.05 -4.36 1.79
CA HIS A 121 1.07 -3.32 2.05
C HIS A 121 -0.31 -3.90 2.40
N SER A 122 -1.38 -3.44 1.76
CA SER A 122 -2.73 -4.02 1.87
C SER A 122 -3.04 -5.04 0.77
N THR A 123 -2.05 -5.44 -0.03
CA THR A 123 -2.23 -6.49 -1.04
C THR A 123 -2.13 -7.87 -0.42
N VAL A 124 -3.28 -8.54 -0.27
CA VAL A 124 -3.40 -9.88 0.29
C VAL A 124 -4.09 -10.79 -0.70
N LEU A 125 -3.46 -11.93 -1.01
CA LEU A 125 -4.09 -13.02 -1.76
C LEU A 125 -4.74 -13.98 -0.77
N LEU A 126 -6.05 -13.86 -0.60
CA LEU A 126 -6.85 -14.66 0.30
C LEU A 126 -7.57 -15.76 -0.47
N ARG A 127 -7.26 -17.03 -0.19
CA ARG A 127 -7.97 -18.18 -0.72
C ARG A 127 -8.80 -18.80 0.40
N LEU A 128 -10.11 -18.73 0.28
CA LEU A 128 -11.06 -19.29 1.26
C LEU A 128 -12.11 -20.10 0.52
N GLY A 129 -12.40 -21.32 0.99
CA GLY A 129 -13.45 -22.16 0.42
C GLY A 129 -13.32 -22.44 -1.08
N GLY A 130 -12.13 -22.26 -1.67
CA GLY A 130 -11.89 -22.34 -3.12
C GLY A 130 -12.29 -21.11 -3.94
N VAL A 131 -12.46 -19.94 -3.31
CA VAL A 131 -12.51 -18.63 -3.99
C VAL A 131 -11.22 -17.88 -3.68
N THR A 132 -10.66 -17.23 -4.69
CA THR A 132 -9.44 -16.41 -4.56
C THR A 132 -9.81 -14.93 -4.64
N ILE A 133 -9.61 -14.23 -3.52
CA ILE A 133 -9.84 -12.80 -3.35
C ILE A 133 -8.48 -12.10 -3.28
N LEU A 134 -8.29 -11.04 -4.06
CA LEU A 134 -7.11 -10.18 -4.03
C LEU A 134 -7.51 -8.80 -3.53
N THR A 135 -7.05 -8.43 -2.34
CA THR A 135 -7.34 -7.11 -1.74
C THR A 135 -6.36 -6.06 -2.24
N ASP A 136 -6.83 -4.82 -2.43
CA ASP A 136 -6.03 -3.61 -2.73
C ASP A 136 -4.76 -3.88 -3.55
N PRO A 137 -4.89 -4.42 -4.77
CA PRO A 137 -3.73 -4.87 -5.51
C PRO A 137 -2.93 -3.69 -6.04
N VAL A 138 -1.71 -3.58 -5.54
CA VAL A 138 -0.70 -2.68 -6.09
C VAL A 138 0.50 -3.51 -6.47
N PHE A 139 0.89 -3.44 -7.75
CA PHE A 139 2.06 -4.11 -8.30
C PHE A 139 2.88 -3.11 -9.13
N PRO A 140 4.20 -3.29 -9.24
CA PRO A 140 5.06 -2.45 -10.06
C PRO A 140 4.86 -2.74 -11.56
N VAL A 141 3.72 -2.35 -12.12
CA VAL A 141 3.38 -2.57 -13.53
C VAL A 141 3.20 -1.27 -14.28
N GLY A 142 4.14 -0.98 -15.18
CA GLY A 142 4.13 0.21 -16.02
C GLY A 142 4.24 1.52 -15.24
N PHE A 143 4.28 2.62 -15.98
CA PHE A 143 4.18 3.98 -15.44
C PHE A 143 2.82 4.56 -15.84
N SER A 144 2.15 5.27 -14.91
CA SER A 144 0.94 6.01 -15.23
C SER A 144 0.96 7.39 -14.59
N LEU A 145 0.72 8.42 -15.39
CA LEU A 145 0.52 9.79 -14.92
C LEU A 145 -0.74 9.92 -14.05
N GLU A 146 -1.69 8.98 -14.18
CA GLU A 146 -2.89 8.90 -13.36
C GLU A 146 -2.64 8.24 -12.00
N SER A 147 -1.41 7.78 -11.73
CA SER A 147 -1.06 7.13 -10.46
C SER A 147 0.33 7.57 -9.98
N PRO A 148 0.44 8.73 -9.32
CA PRO A 148 1.63 9.10 -8.55
C PRO A 148 1.73 8.21 -7.31
N LEU A 149 2.18 6.97 -7.50
CA LEU A 149 2.38 6.07 -6.37
C LEU A 149 3.48 6.61 -5.46
N PRO A 150 3.31 6.51 -4.14
CA PRO A 150 4.44 6.63 -3.22
C PRO A 150 5.51 5.61 -3.58
N HIS A 151 6.77 5.91 -3.26
CA HIS A 151 7.87 5.02 -3.60
C HIS A 151 7.68 3.67 -2.90
N ARG A 152 7.49 2.60 -3.69
CA ARG A 152 7.47 1.23 -3.16
C ARG A 152 8.90 0.81 -2.85
N HIS A 153 9.19 0.64 -1.58
CA HIS A 153 10.52 0.26 -1.09
C HIS A 153 10.84 -1.19 -1.36
N VAL A 154 9.82 -2.03 -1.15
CA VAL A 154 9.99 -3.47 -1.11
C VAL A 154 9.08 -4.11 -2.14
N LEU A 155 9.70 -4.79 -3.09
CA LEU A 155 8.96 -5.53 -4.12
C LEU A 155 8.55 -6.88 -3.56
N ALA A 156 7.32 -7.30 -3.89
CA ALA A 156 6.92 -8.66 -3.65
C ALA A 156 7.83 -9.60 -4.48
N PRO A 157 8.23 -10.76 -3.93
CA PRO A 157 9.10 -11.71 -4.63
C PRO A 157 8.37 -12.44 -5.78
N ILE A 158 7.04 -12.29 -5.84
CA ILE A 158 6.16 -12.77 -6.89
C ILE A 158 5.33 -11.61 -7.48
N GLY A 159 5.09 -11.66 -8.79
CA GLY A 159 4.38 -10.63 -9.54
C GLY A 159 3.01 -11.07 -10.01
N LEU A 160 2.33 -10.20 -10.77
CA LEU A 160 1.03 -10.51 -11.39
C LEU A 160 1.06 -11.79 -12.21
N ASP A 161 2.20 -12.10 -12.85
CA ASP A 161 2.34 -13.27 -13.69
C ASP A 161 2.41 -14.61 -12.95
N ASP A 162 2.67 -14.55 -11.65
CA ASP A 162 2.72 -15.73 -10.77
C ASP A 162 1.37 -15.99 -10.10
N LEU A 163 0.43 -15.04 -10.15
CA LEU A 163 -0.83 -15.15 -9.45
C LEU A 163 -1.68 -16.31 -10.01
N PRO A 164 -2.32 -17.10 -9.13
CA PRO A 164 -3.33 -18.06 -9.54
C PRO A 164 -4.55 -17.32 -10.11
N PRO A 165 -5.53 -18.03 -10.71
CA PRO A 165 -6.80 -17.43 -11.10
C PRO A 165 -7.43 -16.62 -9.95
N ILE A 166 -7.78 -15.37 -10.23
CA ILE A 166 -8.45 -14.46 -9.30
C ILE A 166 -9.94 -14.45 -9.60
N ASP A 167 -10.77 -14.64 -8.58
CA ASP A 167 -12.23 -14.57 -8.70
C ASP A 167 -12.73 -13.15 -8.38
N VAL A 168 -12.14 -12.52 -7.36
CA VAL A 168 -12.56 -11.21 -6.85
C VAL A 168 -11.35 -10.32 -6.61
N VAL A 169 -11.37 -9.12 -7.16
CA VAL A 169 -10.53 -8.00 -6.75
C VAL A 169 -11.36 -7.12 -5.81
N LEU A 170 -10.89 -6.91 -4.58
CA LEU A 170 -11.61 -6.19 -3.53
C LEU A 170 -10.85 -4.93 -3.15
N LEU A 171 -11.44 -3.75 -3.37
CA LEU A 171 -10.83 -2.46 -3.01
C LEU A 171 -11.43 -1.89 -1.73
N SER A 172 -10.61 -1.38 -0.81
CA SER A 172 -11.08 -0.69 0.39
C SER A 172 -11.46 0.77 0.13
N HIS A 173 -10.64 1.52 -0.61
CA HIS A 173 -10.83 2.94 -0.90
C HIS A 173 -9.94 3.35 -2.10
N GLY A 174 -9.98 4.62 -2.51
CA GLY A 174 -9.37 5.05 -3.78
C GLY A 174 -7.97 5.67 -3.72
N ASP A 175 -7.25 5.67 -2.59
CA ASP A 175 -5.90 6.26 -2.52
C ASP A 175 -4.93 5.44 -3.39
N TYR A 176 -3.85 6.06 -3.82
CA TYR A 176 -2.99 5.48 -4.86
C TYR A 176 -2.34 4.15 -4.45
N ASP A 177 -1.99 4.00 -3.18
CA ASP A 177 -1.40 2.80 -2.59
C ASP A 177 -2.41 1.67 -2.33
N HIS A 178 -3.71 1.90 -2.60
CA HIS A 178 -4.78 0.89 -2.54
C HIS A 178 -5.45 0.65 -3.90
N LEU A 179 -5.58 1.71 -4.72
CA LEU A 179 -6.15 1.71 -6.06
C LEU A 179 -5.10 2.16 -7.09
N HIS A 180 -4.41 1.16 -7.63
CA HIS A 180 -3.39 1.35 -8.68
C HIS A 180 -3.95 1.01 -10.08
N THR A 181 -4.33 2.04 -10.85
CA THR A 181 -4.96 1.88 -12.18
C THR A 181 -4.21 0.96 -13.16
N PRO A 182 -2.86 1.03 -13.28
CA PRO A 182 -2.12 0.08 -14.13
C PRO A 182 -2.25 -1.37 -13.68
N THR A 183 -2.24 -1.63 -12.37
CA THR A 183 -2.49 -2.97 -11.83
C THR A 183 -3.89 -3.45 -12.15
N LEU A 184 -4.91 -2.60 -11.99
CA LEU A 184 -6.28 -2.97 -12.33
C LEU A 184 -6.43 -3.34 -13.80
N LYS A 185 -5.84 -2.57 -14.72
CA LYS A 185 -5.84 -2.87 -16.17
C LYS A 185 -5.16 -4.21 -16.48
N ALA A 186 -4.01 -4.47 -15.86
CA ALA A 186 -3.29 -5.73 -16.03
C ALA A 186 -4.10 -6.92 -15.49
N LEU A 187 -4.75 -6.77 -14.34
CA LEU A 187 -5.62 -7.79 -13.74
C LEU A 187 -6.84 -8.08 -14.61
N ALA A 188 -7.56 -7.06 -15.09
CA ALA A 188 -8.72 -7.22 -15.96
C ALA A 188 -8.35 -7.95 -17.26
N THR A 189 -7.18 -7.64 -17.82
CA THR A 189 -6.67 -8.30 -19.03
C THR A 189 -6.33 -9.77 -18.77
N ARG A 190 -5.62 -10.05 -17.67
CA ARG A 190 -5.14 -11.40 -17.34
C ARG A 190 -6.25 -12.32 -16.83
N PHE A 191 -7.21 -11.77 -16.09
CA PHE A 191 -8.31 -12.49 -15.45
C PHE A 191 -9.66 -11.89 -15.91
N PRO A 192 -10.07 -12.09 -17.17
CA PRO A 192 -11.26 -11.46 -17.74
C PRO A 192 -12.58 -11.89 -17.10
N LYS A 193 -12.56 -12.91 -16.23
CA LYS A 193 -13.72 -13.39 -15.46
C LYS A 193 -13.72 -12.88 -14.01
N ALA A 194 -12.63 -12.25 -13.56
CA ALA A 194 -12.56 -11.68 -12.23
C ALA A 194 -13.59 -10.56 -12.11
N ARG A 195 -14.23 -10.49 -10.95
CA ARG A 195 -15.10 -9.37 -10.58
C ARG A 195 -14.28 -8.35 -9.82
N ILE A 196 -14.59 -7.07 -9.97
CA ILE A 196 -14.08 -6.04 -9.09
C ILE A 196 -15.20 -5.54 -8.18
N VAL A 197 -14.95 -5.55 -6.89
CA VAL A 197 -15.85 -5.05 -5.85
C VAL A 197 -15.15 -3.91 -5.16
N LEU A 198 -15.77 -2.73 -5.14
CA LEU A 198 -15.13 -1.49 -4.71
C LEU A 198 -16.14 -0.57 -4.02
N PRO A 199 -15.69 0.49 -3.33
CA PRO A 199 -16.60 1.45 -2.72
C PRO A 199 -17.45 2.22 -3.73
N ASN A 200 -18.64 2.63 -3.32
CA ASN A 200 -19.49 3.50 -4.12
C ASN A 200 -18.76 4.80 -4.51
N GLY A 201 -18.90 5.22 -5.77
CA GLY A 201 -18.22 6.39 -6.33
C GLY A 201 -16.84 6.08 -6.96
N LEU A 202 -16.37 4.82 -6.90
CA LEU A 202 -15.12 4.38 -7.52
C LEU A 202 -15.34 3.47 -8.75
N GLU A 203 -16.58 3.25 -9.19
CA GLU A 203 -16.96 2.33 -10.26
C GLU A 203 -16.23 2.61 -11.58
N SER A 204 -16.01 3.89 -11.90
CA SER A 204 -15.35 4.27 -13.15
C SER A 204 -13.92 3.73 -13.24
N TYR A 205 -13.24 3.46 -12.12
CA TYR A 205 -11.90 2.85 -12.12
C TYR A 205 -11.96 1.38 -12.55
N GLY A 206 -12.96 0.63 -12.08
CA GLY A 206 -13.18 -0.76 -12.50
C GLY A 206 -13.56 -0.84 -13.98
N GLU A 207 -14.48 0.01 -14.43
CA GLU A 207 -14.94 0.06 -15.82
C GLU A 207 -13.81 0.44 -16.78
N LYS A 208 -13.07 1.51 -16.50
CA LYS A 208 -11.94 1.97 -17.33
C LYS A 208 -10.76 1.00 -17.31
N ALA A 209 -10.64 0.19 -16.26
CA ALA A 209 -9.64 -0.87 -16.22
C ALA A 209 -10.01 -2.05 -17.15
N GLY A 210 -11.29 -2.19 -17.51
CA GLY A 210 -11.77 -3.24 -18.41
C GLY A 210 -12.42 -4.43 -17.69
N PHE A 211 -12.78 -4.31 -16.41
CA PHE A 211 -13.56 -5.34 -15.73
C PHE A 211 -14.98 -5.40 -16.29
N THR A 212 -15.46 -6.61 -16.61
CA THR A 212 -16.82 -6.81 -17.13
C THR A 212 -17.89 -6.84 -16.03
N THR A 213 -17.47 -7.02 -14.77
CA THR A 213 -18.35 -7.06 -13.60
C THR A 213 -17.76 -6.16 -12.53
N VAL A 214 -18.40 -5.01 -12.33
CA VAL A 214 -18.05 -3.97 -11.36
C VAL A 214 -19.20 -3.87 -10.37
N GLU A 215 -18.94 -4.14 -9.10
CA GLU A 215 -19.95 -4.10 -8.03
C GLU A 215 -19.54 -3.05 -7.00
N HIS A 216 -20.46 -2.15 -6.65
CA HIS A 216 -20.18 -1.00 -5.78
C HIS A 216 -21.32 -0.75 -4.77
N PRO A 217 -21.48 -1.65 -3.79
CA PRO A 217 -22.59 -1.60 -2.83
C PRO A 217 -22.56 -0.32 -2.00
N LEU A 218 -23.73 0.12 -1.53
CA LEU A 218 -23.82 1.14 -0.49
C LEU A 218 -23.45 0.56 0.89
N HIS A 219 -23.23 1.44 1.87
CA HIS A 219 -23.01 1.02 3.25
C HIS A 219 -24.10 0.08 3.77
N GLY A 220 -23.69 -1.05 4.35
CA GLY A 220 -24.54 -2.10 4.89
C GLY A 220 -25.08 -3.08 3.86
N GLU A 221 -24.94 -2.80 2.56
CA GLU A 221 -25.36 -3.71 1.50
C GLU A 221 -24.38 -4.87 1.34
N THR A 222 -24.90 -5.99 0.84
CA THR A 222 -24.12 -7.20 0.60
C THR A 222 -24.16 -7.58 -0.87
N VAL A 223 -22.98 -7.80 -1.42
CA VAL A 223 -22.78 -8.31 -2.78
C VAL A 223 -22.42 -9.79 -2.72
N VAL A 224 -22.91 -10.56 -3.68
CA VAL A 224 -22.56 -11.98 -3.85
C VAL A 224 -21.63 -12.14 -5.04
N ALA A 225 -20.32 -12.07 -4.75
CA ALA A 225 -19.27 -12.25 -5.74
C ALA A 225 -18.90 -13.74 -5.85
N GLY A 226 -19.61 -14.44 -6.75
CA GLY A 226 -19.50 -15.90 -6.88
C GLY A 226 -20.11 -16.60 -5.66
N ARG A 227 -19.27 -17.17 -4.79
CA ARG A 227 -19.71 -17.78 -3.51
C ARG A 227 -19.43 -16.90 -2.29
N ALA A 228 -18.68 -15.81 -2.45
CA ALA A 228 -18.32 -14.92 -1.38
C ALA A 228 -19.44 -13.89 -1.16
N MET A 229 -19.91 -13.76 0.08
CA MET A 229 -20.76 -12.65 0.49
C MET A 229 -19.87 -11.53 1.04
N LEU A 230 -19.98 -10.35 0.46
CA LEU A 230 -19.15 -9.19 0.77
C LEU A 230 -20.07 -8.07 1.24
N THR A 231 -20.02 -7.74 2.53
CA THR A 231 -20.82 -6.65 3.12
C THR A 231 -19.92 -5.42 3.34
N ALA A 232 -20.34 -4.26 2.84
CA ALA A 232 -19.63 -3.00 3.00
C ALA A 232 -19.98 -2.34 4.35
N PHE A 233 -18.97 -1.98 5.15
CA PHE A 233 -19.12 -1.13 6.33
C PHE A 233 -18.29 0.15 6.18
N PRO A 234 -18.71 1.27 6.79
CA PRO A 234 -17.93 2.51 6.71
C PRO A 234 -16.56 2.33 7.36
N ALA A 235 -15.51 2.78 6.68
CA ALA A 235 -14.19 2.96 7.28
C ALA A 235 -14.10 4.30 8.03
N VAL A 236 -13.18 4.39 8.98
CA VAL A 236 -12.69 5.65 9.55
C VAL A 236 -11.52 6.12 8.68
N HIS A 237 -11.84 6.43 7.42
CA HIS A 237 -10.92 6.94 6.41
C HIS A 237 -11.71 7.64 5.29
N GLY A 238 -11.02 8.29 4.37
CA GLY A 238 -11.64 8.89 3.19
C GLY A 238 -10.77 8.72 1.96
N THR A 239 -11.38 8.71 0.78
CA THR A 239 -10.63 8.60 -0.48
C THR A 239 -10.08 9.96 -0.90
N ARG A 240 -8.78 10.03 -1.15
CA ARG A 240 -8.07 11.19 -1.68
C ARG A 240 -7.43 10.84 -3.00
N ARG A 241 -7.95 11.44 -4.07
CA ARG A 241 -7.30 11.40 -5.38
C ARG A 241 -7.01 12.80 -5.89
N ASN A 242 -5.94 12.88 -6.68
CA ASN A 242 -5.52 14.04 -7.46
C ASN A 242 -4.83 15.14 -6.61
N LEU A 243 -4.02 15.99 -7.27
CA LEU A 243 -3.29 17.12 -6.65
C LEU A 243 -4.20 18.15 -5.95
N LEU A 244 -5.51 18.09 -6.24
CA LEU A 244 -6.55 18.96 -5.70
C LEU A 244 -7.32 18.32 -4.52
N ALA A 245 -6.94 17.11 -4.08
CA ALA A 245 -7.54 16.40 -2.95
C ALA A 245 -9.08 16.32 -3.01
N LYS A 246 -9.65 16.15 -4.21
CA LYS A 246 -11.09 15.96 -4.33
C LYS A 246 -11.43 14.58 -3.76
N LEU A 247 -12.34 14.56 -2.79
CA LEU A 247 -12.91 13.32 -2.29
C LEU A 247 -13.67 12.65 -3.45
N ASP A 248 -13.17 11.52 -3.91
CA ASP A 248 -13.81 10.71 -4.94
C ASP A 248 -14.20 9.36 -4.30
N GLY A 249 -15.49 9.18 -3.99
CA GLY A 249 -16.03 7.91 -3.49
C GLY A 249 -15.80 7.63 -1.99
N ASP A 250 -16.48 6.59 -1.52
CA ASP A 250 -16.44 6.17 -0.12
C ASP A 250 -15.15 5.38 0.22
N ALA A 251 -14.98 5.05 1.51
CA ALA A 251 -13.96 4.14 2.02
C ALA A 251 -14.62 3.08 2.91
N TYR A 252 -14.32 1.80 2.68
CA TYR A 252 -14.99 0.67 3.32
C TYR A 252 -14.05 -0.26 4.08
N VAL A 253 -14.60 -0.81 5.16
CA VAL A 253 -14.20 -2.06 5.79
C VAL A 253 -15.08 -3.17 5.23
N TRP A 254 -14.49 -4.31 4.85
CA TRP A 254 -15.23 -5.41 4.21
C TRP A 254 -15.41 -6.60 5.14
N ASP A 255 -16.66 -6.98 5.37
CA ASP A 255 -17.01 -8.28 5.96
C ASP A 255 -17.16 -9.33 4.87
N ILE A 256 -16.32 -10.36 4.96
CA ILE A 256 -16.21 -11.43 3.98
C ILE A 256 -16.73 -12.72 4.64
N ARG A 257 -17.83 -13.25 4.10
CA ARG A 257 -18.41 -14.53 4.55
C ARG A 257 -18.38 -15.53 3.41
N LEU A 258 -17.72 -16.66 3.64
CA LEU A 258 -17.52 -17.67 2.62
C LEU A 258 -17.23 -19.05 3.23
N ALA A 259 -17.94 -20.08 2.77
CA ALA A 259 -17.73 -21.48 3.19
C ALA A 259 -17.72 -21.67 4.73
N GLY A 260 -18.58 -20.93 5.45
CA GLY A 260 -18.63 -20.96 6.91
C GLY A 260 -17.49 -20.21 7.61
N ARG A 261 -16.58 -19.57 6.86
CA ARG A 261 -15.53 -18.68 7.39
C ARG A 261 -15.98 -17.23 7.39
N SER A 262 -15.38 -16.48 8.29
CA SER A 262 -15.57 -15.05 8.48
C SER A 262 -14.23 -14.33 8.50
N ALA A 263 -14.05 -13.38 7.60
CA ALA A 263 -12.89 -12.51 7.56
C ALA A 263 -13.33 -11.04 7.55
N LEU A 264 -12.59 -10.18 8.24
CA LEU A 264 -12.73 -8.74 8.09
C LEU A 264 -11.47 -8.17 7.43
N PHE A 265 -11.66 -7.41 6.35
CA PHE A 265 -10.59 -6.65 5.72
C PHE A 265 -10.79 -5.16 6.04
N VAL A 266 -9.87 -4.59 6.83
CA VAL A 266 -10.02 -3.23 7.39
C VAL A 266 -9.55 -2.14 6.43
N GLY A 267 -8.77 -2.48 5.39
CA GLY A 267 -8.06 -1.47 4.60
C GLY A 267 -6.99 -0.81 5.47
N ASP A 268 -7.04 0.51 5.58
CA ASP A 268 -6.11 1.39 6.32
C ASP A 268 -6.82 2.33 7.31
N SER A 269 -8.07 2.01 7.64
CA SER A 269 -8.91 2.76 8.58
C SER A 269 -8.25 3.02 9.93
N ALA A 270 -8.45 4.23 10.47
CA ALA A 270 -8.26 4.50 11.90
C ALA A 270 -9.21 3.68 12.77
N HIS A 271 -8.91 3.62 14.08
CA HIS A 271 -9.83 3.04 15.06
C HIS A 271 -11.07 3.92 15.24
N GLY A 272 -12.19 3.27 15.52
CA GLY A 272 -13.41 3.98 15.86
C GLY A 272 -14.55 3.04 16.30
N PRO A 273 -15.70 3.60 16.72
CA PRO A 273 -16.81 2.83 17.30
C PRO A 273 -17.38 1.73 16.39
N VAL A 274 -17.14 1.85 15.08
CA VAL A 274 -17.60 0.89 14.06
C VAL A 274 -17.11 -0.53 14.33
N PHE A 275 -15.89 -0.73 14.85
CA PHE A 275 -15.34 -2.06 15.08
C PHE A 275 -15.99 -2.78 16.26
N GLY A 276 -16.25 -2.08 17.37
CA GLY A 276 -17.06 -2.59 18.47
C GLY A 276 -18.50 -2.94 18.03
N GLU A 277 -19.09 -2.17 17.11
CA GLU A 277 -20.39 -2.51 16.53
C GLU A 277 -20.37 -3.74 15.64
N ILE A 278 -19.44 -3.81 14.69
CA ILE A 278 -19.24 -4.96 13.80
C ILE A 278 -18.98 -6.21 14.64
N GLY A 279 -18.07 -6.11 15.60
CA GLY A 279 -17.72 -7.19 16.53
C GLY A 279 -18.93 -7.73 17.27
N ARG A 280 -19.77 -6.86 17.86
CA ARG A 280 -21.00 -7.27 18.56
C ARG A 280 -22.04 -7.91 17.64
N LYS A 281 -22.28 -7.34 16.46
CA LYS A 281 -23.35 -7.75 15.54
C LYS A 281 -22.99 -8.97 14.69
N ARG A 282 -21.70 -9.14 14.37
CA ARG A 282 -21.23 -10.09 13.33
C ARG A 282 -20.05 -10.95 13.75
N GLY A 283 -19.32 -10.58 14.80
CA GLY A 283 -18.24 -11.40 15.36
C GLY A 283 -18.76 -12.61 16.14
N PRO A 284 -17.87 -13.52 16.58
CA PRO A 284 -16.41 -13.48 16.39
C PRO A 284 -16.00 -13.70 14.92
N TYR A 285 -14.81 -13.20 14.58
CA TYR A 285 -14.21 -13.36 13.26
C TYR A 285 -13.14 -14.45 13.27
N ASP A 286 -13.10 -15.31 12.25
CA ASP A 286 -12.03 -16.31 12.10
C ASP A 286 -10.70 -15.62 11.74
N LEU A 287 -10.76 -14.57 10.92
CA LEU A 287 -9.61 -13.80 10.43
C LEU A 287 -9.93 -12.30 10.45
N ALA A 288 -8.96 -11.47 10.81
CA ALA A 288 -9.02 -10.03 10.59
C ALA A 288 -7.69 -9.54 10.02
N LEU A 289 -7.75 -8.72 8.97
CA LEU A 289 -6.61 -8.06 8.35
C LEU A 289 -6.66 -6.60 8.78
N VAL A 290 -5.71 -6.19 9.60
CA VAL A 290 -5.71 -4.87 10.28
C VAL A 290 -4.49 -4.05 9.87
N PRO A 291 -4.64 -2.76 9.52
CA PRO A 291 -3.51 -1.89 9.22
C PRO A 291 -2.71 -1.61 10.48
N ILE A 292 -1.38 -1.56 10.36
CA ILE A 292 -0.50 -1.26 11.50
C ILE A 292 0.53 -0.17 11.19
N GLY A 293 0.62 0.31 9.94
CA GLY A 293 1.57 1.34 9.51
C GLY A 293 0.88 2.68 9.19
N ALA A 294 1.67 3.65 8.72
CA ALA A 294 1.23 4.99 8.32
C ALA A 294 0.64 5.85 9.45
N PHE A 295 1.01 5.58 10.71
CA PHE A 295 0.40 6.22 11.88
C PHE A 295 1.15 7.45 12.40
N GLU A 296 2.30 7.81 11.83
CA GLU A 296 3.02 9.06 12.17
C GLU A 296 2.93 10.10 11.04
N PRO A 297 2.96 11.41 11.38
CA PRO A 297 2.98 11.96 12.74
C PRO A 297 1.58 11.97 13.39
N SER A 298 1.46 11.44 14.60
CA SER A 298 0.18 11.10 15.24
C SER A 298 -0.89 12.21 15.33
N PRO A 299 -0.65 13.51 15.56
CA PRO A 299 -1.77 14.47 15.54
C PRO A 299 -2.27 14.79 14.13
N LEU A 300 -1.54 14.42 13.07
CA LEU A 300 -1.95 14.68 11.68
C LEU A 300 -2.74 13.55 11.05
N VAL A 301 -2.51 12.30 11.46
CA VAL A 301 -3.05 11.12 10.77
C VAL A 301 -3.91 10.21 11.64
N ALA A 302 -4.04 10.48 12.95
CA ALA A 302 -4.81 9.64 13.87
C ALA A 302 -6.32 9.58 13.57
N ASP A 303 -6.86 10.49 12.76
CA ASP A 303 -8.26 10.45 12.29
C ASP A 303 -8.45 9.61 11.02
N MET A 304 -7.37 9.01 10.50
CA MET A 304 -7.34 8.27 9.23
C MET A 304 -6.63 6.93 9.31
N HIS A 305 -5.57 6.82 10.14
CA HIS A 305 -4.75 5.62 10.28
C HIS A 305 -4.68 5.13 11.72
N SER A 306 -4.75 3.82 11.89
CA SER A 306 -4.57 3.14 13.17
C SER A 306 -3.11 3.02 13.54
N THR A 307 -2.79 3.25 14.81
CA THR A 307 -1.54 2.78 15.40
C THR A 307 -1.51 1.24 15.52
N PRO A 308 -0.34 0.62 15.75
CA PRO A 308 -0.25 -0.81 16.06
C PRO A 308 -1.08 -1.23 17.28
N GLU A 309 -1.20 -0.35 18.29
CA GLU A 309 -2.01 -0.57 19.48
C GLU A 309 -3.50 -0.47 19.17
N ASP A 310 -3.91 0.50 18.34
CA ASP A 310 -5.28 0.59 17.81
C ASP A 310 -5.66 -0.68 17.05
N ALA A 311 -4.76 -1.21 16.23
CA ALA A 311 -4.99 -2.45 15.50
C ALA A 311 -5.21 -3.64 16.46
N ALA A 312 -4.47 -3.72 17.57
CA ALA A 312 -4.70 -4.73 18.60
C ALA A 312 -6.08 -4.55 19.30
N LEU A 313 -6.52 -3.31 19.51
CA LEU A 313 -7.87 -3.01 20.04
C LEU A 313 -8.96 -3.42 19.04
N ILE A 314 -8.79 -3.14 17.74
CA ILE A 314 -9.70 -3.58 16.68
C ILE A 314 -9.87 -5.11 16.75
N LEU A 315 -8.77 -5.87 16.86
CA LEU A 315 -8.85 -7.33 16.95
C LEU A 315 -9.65 -7.81 18.17
N ALA A 316 -9.44 -7.18 19.33
CA ALA A 316 -10.18 -7.51 20.55
C ALA A 316 -11.68 -7.19 20.42
N GLU A 317 -12.04 -6.03 19.87
CA GLU A 317 -13.44 -5.62 19.64
C GLU A 317 -14.16 -6.54 18.65
N LEU A 318 -13.45 -6.97 17.60
CA LEU A 318 -13.96 -7.94 16.63
C LEU A 318 -14.06 -9.37 17.18
N ARG A 319 -13.43 -9.63 18.34
CA ARG A 319 -13.23 -10.98 18.91
C ARG A 319 -12.61 -11.89 17.86
N ALA A 320 -11.57 -11.39 17.19
CA ALA A 320 -10.90 -12.09 16.11
C ALA A 320 -10.06 -13.26 16.64
N THR A 321 -10.16 -14.42 16.00
CA THR A 321 -9.37 -15.60 16.35
C THR A 321 -7.91 -15.44 15.87
N LEU A 322 -7.73 -14.97 14.64
CA LEU A 322 -6.44 -14.69 14.02
C LEU A 322 -6.44 -13.26 13.45
N GLY A 323 -5.47 -12.45 13.87
CA GLY A 323 -5.21 -11.12 13.33
C GLY A 323 -3.92 -11.10 12.52
N ILE A 324 -3.96 -10.53 11.31
CA ILE A 324 -2.80 -10.32 10.45
C ILE A 324 -2.58 -8.82 10.27
N GLY A 325 -1.39 -8.34 10.64
CA GLY A 325 -0.98 -6.95 10.40
C GLY A 325 -0.63 -6.70 8.93
N ILE A 326 -1.26 -5.70 8.31
CA ILE A 326 -1.07 -5.25 6.93
C ILE A 326 -0.69 -3.76 6.89
N HIS A 327 -0.54 -3.17 5.69
CA HIS A 327 -0.25 -1.73 5.50
C HIS A 327 1.10 -1.25 6.05
N TRP A 328 2.07 -2.16 6.20
CA TRP A 328 3.42 -1.85 6.71
C TRP A 328 4.53 -2.43 5.83
N GLY A 329 5.77 -1.97 6.06
CA GLY A 329 6.99 -2.56 5.48
C GLY A 329 7.14 -2.46 3.95
N THR A 330 6.26 -1.74 3.25
CA THR A 330 6.19 -1.78 1.77
C THR A 330 6.37 -0.42 1.12
N PHE A 331 5.66 0.60 1.59
CA PHE A 331 5.78 2.00 1.18
C PHE A 331 6.26 2.85 2.37
N ALA A 332 7.02 3.91 2.12
CA ALA A 332 7.36 4.91 3.14
C ALA A 332 6.33 6.04 3.09
N LEU A 333 5.17 5.79 3.72
CA LEU A 333 4.06 6.75 3.79
C LEU A 333 4.21 7.74 4.96
N SER A 334 5.19 7.49 5.82
CA SER A 334 5.23 8.09 7.15
C SER A 334 6.65 7.96 7.74
N PRO A 335 6.98 8.73 8.79
CA PRO A 335 8.34 8.80 9.32
C PRO A 335 8.71 7.68 10.31
N GLU A 336 7.82 6.75 10.67
CA GLU A 336 8.19 5.61 11.52
C GLU A 336 9.19 4.66 10.83
N PRO A 337 10.04 3.95 11.60
CA PRO A 337 10.90 2.91 11.05
C PRO A 337 10.09 1.76 10.45
N LEU A 338 10.57 1.15 9.36
CA LEU A 338 9.81 0.12 8.63
C LEU A 338 9.37 -1.09 9.47
N ARG A 339 10.13 -1.49 10.49
CA ARG A 339 9.80 -2.62 11.38
C ARG A 339 9.06 -2.23 12.66
N ASP A 340 9.07 -0.97 13.07
CA ASP A 340 8.39 -0.49 14.28
C ASP A 340 6.90 -0.86 14.34
N PRO A 341 6.12 -0.74 13.23
CA PRO A 341 4.74 -1.21 13.18
C PRO A 341 4.54 -2.65 13.65
N ALA A 342 5.37 -3.56 13.14
CA ALA A 342 5.24 -4.99 13.36
C ALA A 342 5.56 -5.36 14.81
N ASP A 343 6.65 -4.82 15.35
CA ASP A 343 7.10 -5.10 16.71
C ASP A 343 6.08 -4.60 17.74
N ARG A 344 5.57 -3.38 17.56
CA ARG A 344 4.54 -2.80 18.43
C ARG A 344 3.21 -3.54 18.35
N PHE A 345 2.79 -3.94 17.16
CA PHE A 345 1.53 -4.68 16.98
C PHE A 345 1.57 -6.04 17.68
N LEU A 346 2.68 -6.76 17.56
CA LEU A 346 2.87 -8.03 18.26
C LEU A 346 2.90 -7.84 19.78
N ALA A 347 3.61 -6.81 20.27
CA ALA A 347 3.67 -6.50 21.70
C ALA A 347 2.30 -6.10 22.27
N ALA A 348 1.54 -5.28 21.55
CA ALA A 348 0.20 -4.85 21.96
C ALA A 348 -0.85 -5.97 21.92
N SER A 349 -0.57 -7.04 21.16
CA SER A 349 -1.47 -8.18 20.99
C SER A 349 -1.20 -9.36 21.95
N ASP A 350 -0.20 -9.25 22.82
CA ASP A 350 0.20 -10.34 23.71
C ASP A 350 -0.87 -10.60 24.79
N GLY A 351 -1.71 -11.63 24.58
CA GLY A 351 -2.62 -12.18 25.60
C GLY A 351 -4.08 -12.44 25.21
N ASN A 352 -4.63 -11.81 24.15
CA ASN A 352 -6.08 -11.86 23.88
C ASN A 352 -6.49 -12.46 22.51
N HIS A 353 -5.59 -12.51 21.53
CA HIS A 353 -5.86 -13.03 20.19
C HIS A 353 -4.56 -13.52 19.53
N ARG A 354 -4.65 -14.44 18.57
CA ARG A 354 -3.48 -14.87 17.81
C ARG A 354 -3.13 -13.79 16.77
N ALA A 355 -2.24 -12.87 17.11
CA ALA A 355 -1.68 -11.91 16.14
C ALA A 355 -0.48 -12.49 15.39
N ARG A 356 -0.34 -12.13 14.11
CA ARG A 356 0.81 -12.43 13.27
C ARG A 356 1.14 -11.25 12.37
N VAL A 357 2.42 -11.09 12.11
CA VAL A 357 2.97 -10.32 11.00
C VAL A 357 3.66 -11.31 10.09
N LEU A 358 3.52 -11.14 8.79
CA LEU A 358 4.09 -12.04 7.79
C LEU A 358 5.28 -11.35 7.13
N ARG A 359 6.17 -12.12 6.50
CA ARG A 359 7.12 -11.58 5.53
C ARG A 359 6.42 -11.34 4.20
N ILE A 360 6.92 -10.40 3.40
CA ILE A 360 6.39 -10.14 2.07
C ILE A 360 6.65 -11.37 1.18
N GLY A 361 5.58 -11.95 0.64
CA GLY A 361 5.58 -13.21 -0.11
C GLY A 361 5.24 -14.44 0.73
N GLU A 362 5.07 -14.31 2.05
CA GLU A 362 4.76 -15.44 2.93
C GLU A 362 3.31 -15.90 2.81
N THR A 363 3.14 -17.22 2.75
CA THR A 363 1.84 -17.88 2.79
C THR A 363 1.60 -18.54 4.13
N LEU A 364 0.50 -18.16 4.78
CA LEU A 364 -0.04 -18.80 5.96
C LEU A 364 -1.23 -19.69 5.58
N ALA A 365 -1.16 -20.98 5.93
CA ALA A 365 -2.33 -21.85 5.84
C ALA A 365 -3.34 -21.50 6.95
N ILE A 366 -4.62 -21.36 6.57
CA ILE A 366 -5.71 -21.10 7.50
C ILE A 366 -6.37 -22.43 7.85
N THR A 367 -5.83 -23.12 8.85
CA THR A 367 -6.38 -24.40 9.32
C THR A 367 -7.73 -24.21 10.04
N GLY A 368 -8.50 -25.29 10.23
CA GLY A 368 -9.85 -25.28 10.81
C GLY A 368 -10.00 -24.45 12.09
N ARG A 369 -11.24 -24.04 12.41
CA ARG A 369 -11.55 -23.39 13.71
C ARG A 369 -10.93 -24.23 14.82
N GLY A 370 -10.06 -23.62 15.61
CA GLY A 370 -9.54 -24.28 16.82
C GLY A 370 -10.73 -24.79 17.61
N ASN A 371 -10.74 -26.10 17.84
CA ASN A 371 -11.73 -26.76 18.68
C ASN A 371 -11.21 -26.73 20.12
#